data_AF-A0A533ZH47-F1
#
_entry.id   AF-A0A533ZH47-F1
#
_cell.length_a   1.000
_cell.length_b   1.000
_cell.length_c   1.000
_cell.angle_alpha   90.00
_cell.angle_beta   90.00
_cell.angle_gamma   90.00
#
_symmetry.space_group_name_H-M   'P 1'
#
loop_
_entity.id
_entity.type
_entity.pdbx_description
1 polymer ?
#
loop_
_entity_poly.entity_id
_entity_poly.type
_entity_poly.pdbx_seq_one_letter_code
_entity_poly.pdbx_strand_id
1 'polypeptide(L)'
;MNVARFVQTVREQWDDFNSPTFPKDRKLHRITDTQEGMATENVGSLLNYAVSLLEPGECYLEVGTWKGRTLSYAMEGHADKEFYACDNFSQFTRPPRWYWPFGEREPKRSLQRVLLRASKNYRVTFLEGDFRVILPRLNRQVGVYFYDGGHSFDDQFEGLELALPLMATESLIIVDDTNPYEKGVNESEAREANSQWLAKHPEWRLLFDLCAPLPLGMPGGETAFKC
;
A
#
# COMPACT_ATOMS: atom_id res chain seq x y z
N MET A 1 -10.79 -13.43 4.94
CA MET A 1 -10.24 -13.06 3.62
C MET A 1 -10.18 -14.30 2.74
N ASN A 2 -10.57 -14.26 1.46
CA ASN A 2 -10.40 -15.42 0.56
C ASN A 2 -9.09 -15.35 -0.26
N VAL A 3 -7.99 -15.83 0.32
CA VAL A 3 -6.64 -15.74 -0.29
C VAL A 3 -6.52 -16.54 -1.60
N ALA A 4 -7.16 -17.71 -1.69
CA ALA A 4 -7.11 -18.51 -2.92
C ALA A 4 -7.75 -17.78 -4.11
N ARG A 5 -8.91 -17.15 -3.89
CA ARG A 5 -9.59 -16.32 -4.89
C ARG A 5 -8.78 -15.08 -5.24
N PHE A 6 -8.09 -14.48 -4.27
CA PHE A 6 -7.18 -13.37 -4.53
C PHE A 6 -6.08 -13.76 -5.51
N VAL A 7 -5.36 -14.86 -5.23
CA VAL A 7 -4.26 -15.35 -6.08
C VAL A 7 -4.75 -15.62 -7.50
N GLN A 8 -5.90 -16.27 -7.65
CA GLN A 8 -6.49 -16.52 -8.97
C GLN A 8 -6.81 -15.22 -9.70
N THR A 9 -7.55 -14.32 -9.04
CA THR A 9 -7.99 -13.06 -9.65
C THR A 9 -6.80 -12.22 -10.07
N VAL A 10 -5.82 -12.05 -9.20
CA VAL A 10 -4.62 -11.24 -9.45
C VAL A 10 -3.84 -11.73 -10.68
N ARG A 11 -3.71 -13.04 -10.89
CA ARG A 11 -3.05 -13.58 -12.11
C ARG A 11 -3.82 -13.31 -13.40
N GLU A 12 -5.14 -13.14 -13.32
CA GLU A 12 -6.00 -12.90 -14.48
C GLU A 12 -6.09 -11.41 -14.84
N GLN A 13 -5.73 -10.50 -13.92
CA GLN A 13 -5.94 -9.06 -14.05
C GLN A 13 -4.92 -8.31 -14.91
N TRP A 14 -3.76 -8.91 -15.20
CA TRP A 14 -2.73 -8.31 -16.05
C TRP A 14 -2.38 -9.24 -17.20
N ASP A 15 -2.14 -8.67 -18.39
CA ASP A 15 -1.69 -9.44 -19.56
C ASP A 15 -0.25 -9.94 -19.39
N ASP A 16 0.63 -9.08 -18.88
CA ASP A 16 1.95 -9.45 -18.38
C ASP A 16 1.98 -9.22 -16.86
N PHE A 17 1.90 -10.31 -16.11
CA PHE A 17 1.90 -10.29 -14.66
C PHE A 17 3.24 -9.89 -14.05
N ASN A 18 4.35 -10.16 -14.74
CA ASN A 18 5.70 -9.89 -14.23
C ASN A 18 6.17 -8.48 -14.59
N SER A 19 5.59 -7.87 -15.62
CA SER A 19 5.86 -6.49 -16.00
C SER A 19 4.56 -5.73 -16.32
N PRO A 20 3.68 -5.54 -15.33
CA PRO A 20 2.36 -5.00 -15.56
C PRO A 20 2.44 -3.52 -15.96
N THR A 21 2.00 -3.19 -17.16
CA THR A 21 1.84 -1.78 -17.58
C THR A 21 0.61 -1.18 -16.93
N PHE A 22 -0.55 -1.82 -17.10
CA PHE A 22 -1.86 -1.41 -16.55
C PHE A 22 -2.73 -2.64 -16.25
N PRO A 23 -3.68 -2.57 -15.31
CA PRO A 23 -4.67 -3.64 -15.12
C PRO A 23 -5.64 -3.68 -16.31
N LYS A 24 -6.24 -4.85 -16.57
CA LYS A 24 -7.30 -5.02 -17.57
C LYS A 24 -8.52 -4.15 -17.26
N ASP A 25 -8.94 -4.11 -15.99
CA ASP A 25 -9.96 -3.18 -15.50
C ASP A 25 -9.32 -1.86 -15.08
N ARG A 26 -9.54 -0.82 -15.89
CA ARG A 26 -9.00 0.53 -15.66
C ARG A 26 -9.99 1.48 -14.98
N LYS A 27 -11.07 0.99 -14.34
CA LYS A 27 -12.06 1.84 -13.65
C LYS A 27 -11.46 2.79 -12.61
N LEU A 28 -10.32 2.41 -12.02
CA LEU A 28 -9.64 3.17 -10.98
C LEU A 28 -8.73 4.29 -11.54
N HIS A 29 -8.46 4.32 -12.85
CA HIS A 29 -7.59 5.33 -13.49
C HIS A 29 -8.03 6.76 -13.16
N ARG A 30 -9.34 7.00 -13.08
CA ARG A 30 -9.92 8.29 -12.70
C ARG A 30 -9.42 8.82 -11.34
N ILE A 31 -9.05 7.95 -10.40
CA ILE A 31 -8.47 8.36 -9.10
C ILE A 31 -7.03 8.81 -9.32
N THR A 32 -6.27 8.11 -10.16
CA THR A 32 -4.92 8.52 -10.58
C THR A 32 -4.94 9.92 -11.21
N ASP A 33 -5.91 10.19 -12.08
CA ASP A 33 -6.04 11.48 -12.78
C ASP A 33 -6.45 12.64 -11.87
N THR A 34 -7.27 12.37 -10.84
CA THR A 34 -7.91 13.42 -10.04
C THR A 34 -7.29 13.61 -8.66
N GLN A 35 -6.42 12.70 -8.22
CA GLN A 35 -5.81 12.71 -6.90
C GLN A 35 -4.29 12.58 -6.96
N GLU A 36 -3.60 13.56 -6.38
CA GLU A 36 -2.15 13.52 -6.18
C GLU A 36 -1.74 12.32 -5.31
N GLY A 37 -0.65 11.65 -5.70
CA GLY A 37 -0.13 10.45 -5.05
C GLY A 37 1.07 9.88 -5.83
N MET A 38 1.74 8.87 -5.28
CA MET A 38 2.80 8.11 -5.98
C MET A 38 2.32 6.73 -6.47
N ALA A 39 1.43 6.07 -5.72
CA ALA A 39 0.85 4.77 -6.07
C ALA A 39 0.11 4.73 -7.42
N THR A 40 0.55 3.87 -8.34
CA THR A 40 -0.08 3.72 -9.67
C THR A 40 -1.46 3.05 -9.58
N GLU A 41 -2.18 2.99 -10.72
CA GLU A 41 -3.42 2.21 -10.79
C GLU A 41 -3.19 0.70 -10.64
N ASN A 42 -1.98 0.18 -10.88
CA ASN A 42 -1.66 -1.23 -10.63
C ASN A 42 -1.76 -1.54 -9.12
N VAL A 43 -1.10 -0.74 -8.29
CA VAL A 43 -1.19 -0.83 -6.82
C VAL A 43 -2.64 -0.64 -6.39
N GLY A 44 -3.32 0.37 -6.97
CA GLY A 44 -4.73 0.62 -6.68
C GLY A 44 -5.64 -0.58 -6.94
N SER A 45 -5.51 -1.22 -8.10
CA SER A 45 -6.30 -2.41 -8.45
C SER A 45 -5.98 -3.59 -7.55
N LEU A 46 -4.71 -3.82 -7.20
CA LEU A 46 -4.31 -4.87 -6.26
C LEU A 46 -5.00 -4.70 -4.89
N LEU A 47 -4.93 -3.49 -4.32
CA LEU A 47 -5.57 -3.16 -3.05
C LEU A 47 -7.10 -3.26 -3.13
N ASN A 48 -7.70 -2.73 -4.19
CA ASN A 48 -9.16 -2.77 -4.38
C ASN A 48 -9.69 -4.21 -4.48
N TYR A 49 -8.96 -5.12 -5.14
CA TYR A 49 -9.34 -6.53 -5.20
C TYR A 49 -9.13 -7.23 -3.86
N ALA A 50 -8.04 -6.96 -3.14
CA ALA A 50 -7.83 -7.50 -1.81
C ALA A 50 -9.01 -7.13 -0.87
N VAL A 51 -9.42 -5.86 -0.85
CA VAL A 51 -10.56 -5.37 -0.05
C VAL A 51 -11.87 -6.06 -0.43
N SER A 52 -12.10 -6.33 -1.72
CA SER A 52 -13.31 -7.00 -2.19
C SER A 52 -13.51 -8.41 -1.60
N LEU A 53 -12.43 -9.00 -1.06
CA LEU A 53 -12.38 -10.35 -0.52
C LEU A 53 -12.29 -10.40 1.02
N LEU A 54 -12.42 -9.26 1.69
CA LEU A 54 -12.57 -9.19 3.15
C LEU A 54 -13.85 -9.90 3.60
N GLU A 55 -13.72 -10.76 4.62
CA GLU A 55 -14.84 -11.44 5.25
C GLU A 55 -15.56 -10.54 6.26
N PRO A 56 -16.79 -10.87 6.66
CA PRO A 56 -17.51 -10.10 7.67
C PRO A 56 -16.71 -9.97 8.98
N GLY A 57 -16.56 -8.73 9.47
CA GLY A 57 -15.81 -8.43 10.70
C GLY A 57 -14.33 -8.12 10.49
N GLU A 58 -13.80 -8.35 9.29
CA GLU A 58 -12.44 -7.95 8.92
C GLU A 58 -12.39 -6.51 8.39
N CYS A 59 -11.26 -5.84 8.60
CA CYS A 59 -10.99 -4.52 8.03
C CYS A 59 -9.73 -4.48 7.15
N TYR A 60 -9.66 -3.40 6.36
CA TYR A 60 -8.43 -2.95 5.72
C TYR A 60 -7.68 -2.01 6.67
N LEU A 61 -6.37 -2.21 6.77
CA LEU A 61 -5.45 -1.32 7.48
C LEU A 61 -4.33 -0.88 6.55
N GLU A 62 -4.02 0.40 6.51
CA GLU A 62 -2.77 0.89 5.90
C GLU A 62 -1.93 1.76 6.85
N VAL A 63 -0.62 1.61 6.77
CA VAL A 63 0.39 2.47 7.41
C VAL A 63 1.18 3.16 6.30
N GLY A 64 1.26 4.49 6.35
CA GLY A 64 1.80 5.29 5.25
C GLY A 64 0.69 5.72 4.28
N THR A 65 -0.21 6.58 4.77
CA THR A 65 -1.37 7.04 3.99
C THR A 65 -1.03 8.23 3.09
N TRP A 66 -0.10 9.08 3.52
CA TRP A 66 0.35 10.30 2.87
C TRP A 66 -0.81 11.19 2.37
N LYS A 67 -1.01 11.29 1.04
CA LYS A 67 -2.09 12.07 0.40
C LYS A 67 -3.40 11.28 0.26
N GLY A 68 -3.44 10.01 0.65
CA GLY A 68 -4.61 9.14 0.70
C GLY A 68 -4.99 8.48 -0.63
N ARG A 69 -4.06 8.35 -1.59
CA ARG A 69 -4.40 7.79 -2.93
C ARG A 69 -4.67 6.30 -2.87
N THR A 70 -3.84 5.56 -2.15
CA THR A 70 -4.03 4.13 -1.85
C THR A 70 -5.32 3.89 -1.08
N LEU A 71 -5.61 4.71 -0.06
CA LEU A 71 -6.90 4.70 0.66
C LEU A 71 -8.10 4.83 -0.30
N SER A 72 -8.06 5.81 -1.20
CA SER A 72 -9.13 6.03 -2.18
C SER A 72 -9.32 4.82 -3.10
N TYR A 73 -8.23 4.18 -3.56
CA TYR A 73 -8.33 2.95 -4.35
C TYR A 73 -8.93 1.81 -3.54
N ALA A 74 -8.46 1.60 -2.31
CA ALA A 74 -8.92 0.54 -1.42
C ALA A 74 -10.43 0.68 -1.13
N MET A 75 -10.92 1.90 -0.90
CA MET A 75 -12.34 2.15 -0.59
C MET A 75 -13.26 2.01 -1.80
N GLU A 76 -12.81 2.32 -3.01
CA GLU A 76 -13.67 2.50 -4.17
C GLU A 76 -14.60 1.30 -4.44
N GLY A 77 -15.91 1.51 -4.30
CA GLY A 77 -16.93 0.48 -4.53
C GLY A 77 -17.21 -0.45 -3.34
N HIS A 78 -16.55 -0.24 -2.19
CA HIS A 78 -16.58 -1.13 -1.01
C HIS A 78 -17.14 -0.42 0.22
N ALA A 79 -18.30 0.23 0.08
CA ALA A 79 -18.95 1.02 1.14
C ALA A 79 -19.38 0.20 2.38
N ASP A 80 -19.51 -1.12 2.23
CA ASP A 80 -19.83 -2.07 3.29
C ASP A 80 -18.62 -2.47 4.15
N LYS A 81 -17.39 -2.13 3.74
CA LYS A 81 -16.15 -2.50 4.44
C LYS A 81 -15.68 -1.41 5.41
N GLU A 82 -14.81 -1.81 6.33
CA GLU A 82 -14.16 -0.90 7.29
C GLU A 82 -12.70 -0.65 6.92
N PHE A 83 -12.28 0.61 7.05
CA PHE A 83 -10.96 1.08 6.66
C PHE A 83 -10.29 1.84 7.80
N TYR A 84 -9.04 1.47 8.09
CA TYR A 84 -8.17 2.15 9.04
C TYR A 84 -6.91 2.60 8.30
N ALA A 85 -6.53 3.85 8.52
CA ALA A 85 -5.38 4.46 7.87
C ALA A 85 -4.54 5.19 8.91
N CYS A 86 -3.22 5.04 8.86
CA CYS A 86 -2.29 5.54 9.86
C CYS A 86 -1.14 6.32 9.20
N ASP A 87 -0.87 7.52 9.68
CA ASP A 87 0.25 8.34 9.20
C ASP A 87 0.68 9.38 10.27
N ASN A 88 1.98 9.66 10.36
CA ASN A 88 2.55 10.70 11.24
C ASN A 88 3.11 11.91 10.46
N PHE A 89 3.05 11.87 9.13
CA PHE A 89 3.55 12.85 8.17
C PHE A 89 5.04 13.19 8.30
N SER A 90 5.86 12.28 8.82
CA SER A 90 7.28 12.52 9.11
C SER A 90 8.23 12.37 7.91
N GLN A 91 7.92 11.47 6.97
CA GLN A 91 8.82 11.04 5.87
C GLN A 91 9.18 12.15 4.86
N PHE A 92 8.39 13.22 4.72
CA PHE A 92 8.57 14.22 3.64
C PHE A 92 8.49 15.68 4.11
N THR A 93 8.96 15.97 5.32
CA THR A 93 8.83 17.33 5.87
C THR A 93 9.59 18.40 5.06
N ARG A 94 10.68 18.06 4.33
CA ARG A 94 11.48 19.00 3.50
C ARG A 94 12.29 18.34 2.35
N PRO A 95 11.66 17.69 1.34
CA PRO A 95 12.43 17.20 0.19
C PRO A 95 13.09 18.37 -0.58
N PRO A 96 14.26 18.16 -1.20
CA PRO A 96 14.88 19.17 -2.05
C PRO A 96 13.93 19.60 -3.17
N ARG A 97 13.90 20.89 -3.52
CA ARG A 97 12.99 21.45 -4.54
C ARG A 97 13.11 20.78 -5.92
N TRP A 98 14.25 20.18 -6.24
CA TRP A 98 14.46 19.41 -7.47
C TRP A 98 13.81 18.02 -7.44
N TYR A 99 13.56 17.47 -6.25
CA TYR A 99 12.79 16.23 -6.06
C TYR A 99 11.29 16.47 -6.31
N TRP A 100 10.82 17.73 -6.17
CA TRP A 100 9.42 18.09 -6.39
C TRP A 100 9.20 19.49 -6.99
N PRO A 101 9.33 19.66 -8.32
CA PRO A 101 9.38 20.98 -8.96
C PRO A 101 8.05 21.77 -8.96
N PHE A 102 6.91 21.17 -8.64
CA PHE A 102 5.57 21.78 -8.85
C PHE A 102 4.89 22.31 -7.58
N GLY A 103 5.57 22.33 -6.44
CA GLY A 103 5.01 22.79 -5.17
C GLY A 103 4.03 21.77 -4.59
N GLU A 104 4.40 21.16 -3.47
CA GLU A 104 3.49 20.22 -2.81
C GLU A 104 2.33 20.94 -2.14
N ARG A 105 1.12 20.43 -2.38
CA ARG A 105 0.05 20.60 -1.39
C ARG A 105 0.46 19.84 -0.14
N GLU A 106 0.35 20.49 1.01
CA GLU A 106 0.56 19.88 2.33
C GLU A 106 -0.15 18.51 2.40
N PRO A 107 0.57 17.37 2.51
CA PRO A 107 0.00 16.03 2.38
C PRO A 107 -1.21 15.79 3.29
N LYS A 108 -1.11 16.29 4.53
CA LYS A 108 -2.20 16.29 5.51
C LYS A 108 -3.47 16.96 5.01
N ARG A 109 -3.38 18.11 4.32
CA ARG A 109 -4.56 18.78 3.73
C ARG A 109 -5.15 17.99 2.56
N SER A 110 -4.31 17.30 1.78
CA SER A 110 -4.79 16.42 0.72
C SER A 110 -5.55 15.23 1.30
N LEU A 111 -5.00 14.56 2.32
CA LEU A 111 -5.68 13.48 3.01
C LEU A 111 -6.98 13.93 3.67
N GLN A 112 -6.98 15.08 4.36
CA GLN A 112 -8.22 15.63 4.94
C GLN A 112 -9.34 15.78 3.91
N ARG A 113 -9.03 16.22 2.69
CA ARG A 113 -10.03 16.31 1.60
C ARG A 113 -10.55 14.93 1.17
N VAL A 114 -9.69 13.92 1.15
CA VAL A 114 -10.08 12.53 0.87
C VAL A 114 -11.01 12.02 1.96
N LEU A 115 -10.61 12.16 3.23
CA LEU A 115 -11.40 11.71 4.38
C LEU A 115 -12.76 12.41 4.47
N LEU A 116 -12.83 13.73 4.23
CA LEU A 116 -14.09 14.49 4.20
C LEU A 116 -15.05 14.04 3.08
N ARG A 117 -14.51 13.58 1.95
CA ARG A 117 -15.33 13.02 0.87
C ARG A 117 -15.77 11.60 1.22
N ALA A 118 -14.85 10.79 1.74
CA ALA A 118 -15.07 9.39 2.06
C ALA A 118 -16.06 9.20 3.22
N SER A 119 -16.01 10.05 4.25
CA SER A 119 -16.86 9.96 5.45
C SER A 119 -18.36 10.04 5.17
N LYS A 120 -18.77 10.42 3.95
CA LYS A 120 -20.17 10.43 3.52
C LYS A 120 -20.70 9.04 3.16
N ASN A 121 -19.82 8.16 2.68
CA ASN A 121 -20.20 6.89 2.06
C ASN A 121 -19.43 5.67 2.61
N TYR A 122 -18.32 5.89 3.31
CA TYR A 122 -17.41 4.84 3.76
C TYR A 122 -17.17 4.90 5.27
N ARG A 123 -16.94 3.73 5.87
CA ARG A 123 -16.52 3.60 7.28
C ARG A 123 -15.00 3.68 7.37
N VAL A 124 -14.48 4.90 7.38
CA VAL A 124 -13.04 5.17 7.42
C VAL A 124 -12.63 5.85 8.73
N THR A 125 -11.59 5.34 9.36
CA THR A 125 -10.95 5.93 10.54
C THR A 125 -9.50 6.28 10.22
N PHE A 126 -9.14 7.55 10.34
CA PHE A 126 -7.74 7.99 10.26
C PHE A 126 -7.14 8.13 11.65
N LEU A 127 -5.97 7.55 11.84
CA LEU A 127 -5.21 7.50 13.08
C LEU A 127 -3.91 8.29 12.85
N GLU A 128 -3.90 9.56 13.27
CA GLU A 128 -2.72 10.40 13.13
C GLU A 128 -1.70 10.08 14.25
N GLY A 129 -0.53 9.58 13.87
CA GLY A 129 0.52 9.23 14.83
C GLY A 129 1.47 8.15 14.30
N ASP A 130 2.48 7.85 15.12
CA ASP A 130 3.43 6.79 14.81
C ASP A 130 2.76 5.41 14.89
N PHE A 131 2.99 4.56 13.89
CA PHE A 131 2.42 3.22 13.85
C PHE A 131 2.84 2.38 15.07
N ARG A 132 4.03 2.63 15.63
CA ARG A 132 4.53 1.97 16.86
C ARG A 132 3.66 2.23 18.08
N VAL A 133 2.93 3.34 18.08
CA VAL A 133 2.00 3.72 19.15
C VAL A 133 0.58 3.28 18.82
N ILE A 134 0.22 3.31 17.53
CA ILE A 134 -1.14 3.07 17.05
C ILE A 134 -1.46 1.57 16.97
N LEU A 135 -0.61 0.76 16.33
CA LEU A 135 -0.89 -0.65 16.06
C LEU A 135 -1.13 -1.46 17.36
N PRO A 136 -0.32 -1.31 18.43
CA PRO A 136 -0.56 -2.05 19.68
C PRO A 136 -1.87 -1.72 20.40
N ARG A 137 -2.52 -0.61 20.03
CA ARG A 137 -3.77 -0.13 20.63
C ARG A 137 -4.99 -0.38 19.73
N LEU A 138 -4.76 -0.78 18.49
CA LEU A 138 -5.83 -1.07 17.56
C LEU A 138 -6.48 -2.40 17.95
N ASN A 139 -7.78 -2.40 18.20
CA ASN A 139 -8.52 -3.62 18.52
C ASN A 139 -9.45 -3.97 17.35
N ARG A 140 -8.86 -4.50 16.28
CA ARG A 140 -9.55 -4.89 15.05
C ARG A 140 -8.93 -6.15 14.47
N GLN A 141 -9.76 -6.90 13.74
CA GLN A 141 -9.32 -8.03 12.96
C GLN A 141 -9.01 -7.57 11.52
N VAL A 142 -7.75 -7.63 11.13
CA VAL A 142 -7.24 -7.10 9.85
C VAL A 142 -7.16 -8.23 8.83
N GLY A 143 -7.96 -8.16 7.77
CA GLY A 143 -7.93 -9.12 6.68
C GLY A 143 -6.95 -8.71 5.56
N VAL A 144 -6.71 -7.41 5.41
CA VAL A 144 -5.75 -6.84 4.46
C VAL A 144 -4.96 -5.75 5.15
N TYR A 145 -3.64 -5.91 5.22
CA TYR A 145 -2.70 -4.91 5.70
C TYR A 145 -1.83 -4.41 4.55
N PHE A 146 -1.76 -3.10 4.36
CA PHE A 146 -0.88 -2.44 3.41
C PHE A 146 0.16 -1.60 4.15
N TYR A 147 1.44 -1.88 3.89
CA TYR A 147 2.56 -1.13 4.48
C TYR A 147 3.30 -0.33 3.42
N ASP A 148 3.24 1.00 3.56
CA ASP A 148 3.90 2.03 2.73
C ASP A 148 4.51 3.10 3.65
N GLY A 149 5.00 2.64 4.81
CA GLY A 149 5.43 3.46 5.94
C GLY A 149 6.87 3.93 5.83
N GLY A 150 7.70 3.55 6.79
CA GLY A 150 9.12 3.87 6.72
C GLY A 150 9.89 2.95 5.78
N HIS A 151 10.97 3.46 5.20
CA HIS A 151 11.76 2.75 4.18
C HIS A 151 13.01 2.08 4.77
N SER A 152 13.29 2.29 6.06
CA SER A 152 14.40 1.64 6.75
C SER A 152 14.09 0.17 7.05
N PHE A 153 15.14 -0.63 7.24
CA PHE A 153 14.99 -2.02 7.68
C PHE A 153 14.13 -2.13 8.95
N ASP A 154 14.43 -1.31 9.96
CA ASP A 154 13.72 -1.35 11.25
C ASP A 154 12.25 -0.94 11.12
N ASP A 155 11.95 0.10 10.32
CA ASP A 155 10.58 0.51 10.08
C ASP A 155 9.75 -0.61 9.43
N GLN A 156 10.34 -1.30 8.45
CA GLN A 156 9.68 -2.37 7.71
C GLN A 156 9.47 -3.59 8.60
N PHE A 157 10.53 -4.05 9.26
CA PHE A 157 10.47 -5.22 10.15
C PHE A 157 9.49 -5.00 11.31
N GLU A 158 9.60 -3.87 12.03
CA GLU A 158 8.69 -3.55 13.13
C GLU A 158 7.25 -3.30 12.65
N GLY A 159 7.08 -2.69 11.47
CA GLY A 159 5.77 -2.46 10.86
C GLY A 159 5.00 -3.76 10.61
N LEU A 160 5.70 -4.84 10.23
CA LEU A 160 5.10 -6.16 10.08
C LEU A 160 4.89 -6.87 11.43
N GLU A 161 5.90 -6.86 12.31
CA GLU A 161 5.81 -7.47 13.64
C GLU A 161 4.66 -6.92 14.48
N LEU A 162 4.47 -5.60 14.48
CA LEU A 162 3.43 -4.95 15.29
C LEU A 162 2.03 -5.15 14.72
N ALA A 163 1.90 -5.47 13.43
CA ALA A 163 0.62 -5.77 12.81
C ALA A 163 0.16 -7.21 13.08
N LEU A 164 1.08 -8.15 13.31
CA LEU A 164 0.78 -9.58 13.50
C LEU A 164 -0.38 -9.87 14.47
N PRO A 165 -0.45 -9.27 15.68
CA PRO A 165 -1.54 -9.55 16.62
C PRO A 165 -2.93 -9.12 16.13
N LEU A 166 -2.99 -8.27 15.09
CA LEU A 166 -4.22 -7.77 14.50
C LEU A 166 -4.73 -8.67 13.37
N MET A 167 -3.86 -9.50 12.80
CA MET A 167 -4.15 -10.21 11.55
C MET A 167 -5.22 -11.28 11.73
N ALA A 168 -6.16 -11.35 10.79
CA ALA A 168 -7.12 -12.44 10.70
C ALA A 168 -6.41 -13.75 10.34
N THR A 169 -7.04 -14.89 10.70
CA THR A 169 -6.52 -16.25 10.44
C THR A 169 -6.11 -16.46 8.98
N GLU A 170 -6.96 -16.01 8.05
CA GLU A 170 -6.58 -15.85 6.65
C GLU A 170 -6.54 -14.36 6.37
N SER A 171 -5.39 -13.84 5.96
CA SER A 171 -5.19 -12.43 5.70
C SER A 171 -4.07 -12.20 4.68
N LEU A 172 -3.97 -10.97 4.19
CA LEU A 172 -2.94 -10.52 3.25
C LEU A 172 -2.12 -9.39 3.87
N ILE A 173 -0.81 -9.46 3.65
CA ILE A 173 0.12 -8.34 3.83
C ILE A 173 0.63 -7.95 2.45
N ILE A 174 0.52 -6.67 2.12
CA ILE A 174 1.01 -6.06 0.88
C ILE A 174 2.00 -4.97 1.31
N VAL A 175 3.21 -4.99 0.75
CA VAL A 175 4.28 -4.06 1.14
C VAL A 175 4.77 -3.31 -0.08
N ASP A 176 4.81 -1.98 -0.01
CA ASP A 176 5.39 -1.13 -1.06
C ASP A 176 6.91 -0.99 -0.90
N ASP A 177 7.57 -0.35 -1.87
CA ASP A 177 9.00 0.00 -1.84
C ASP A 177 10.00 -1.18 -1.73
N THR A 178 9.57 -2.35 -2.20
CA THR A 178 10.43 -3.54 -2.29
C THR A 178 11.32 -3.57 -3.54
N ASN A 179 11.12 -2.65 -4.49
CA ASN A 179 11.96 -2.53 -5.69
C ASN A 179 13.34 -1.95 -5.34
N PRO A 180 14.42 -2.41 -5.99
CA PRO A 180 15.73 -1.77 -5.86
C PRO A 180 15.69 -0.38 -6.52
N TYR A 181 16.00 0.67 -5.75
CA TYR A 181 16.00 2.06 -6.23
C TYR A 181 17.11 2.36 -7.25
N GLU A 182 18.18 1.56 -7.28
CA GLU A 182 19.34 1.80 -8.13
C GLU A 182 19.84 0.54 -8.85
N LYS A 183 20.22 0.73 -10.11
CA LYS A 183 20.82 -0.31 -10.96
C LYS A 183 22.18 -0.71 -10.39
N GLY A 184 22.26 -1.89 -9.77
CA GLY A 184 23.50 -2.47 -9.23
C GLY A 184 23.64 -2.40 -7.70
N VAL A 185 22.64 -1.90 -6.98
CA VAL A 185 22.51 -2.08 -5.53
C VAL A 185 21.70 -3.36 -5.29
N ASN A 186 22.25 -4.29 -4.51
CA ASN A 186 21.76 -5.67 -4.49
C ASN A 186 20.47 -5.91 -3.70
N GLU A 187 20.04 -5.03 -2.78
CA GLU A 187 18.78 -5.21 -2.05
C GLU A 187 18.25 -3.87 -1.53
N SER A 188 16.93 -3.65 -1.57
CA SER A 188 16.30 -2.57 -0.79
C SER A 188 16.22 -3.01 0.67
N GLU A 189 16.43 -2.09 1.62
CA GLU A 189 16.30 -2.41 3.06
C GLU A 189 14.91 -2.99 3.39
N ALA A 190 13.87 -2.52 2.70
CA ALA A 190 12.52 -3.08 2.76
C ALA A 190 12.48 -4.55 2.32
N ARG A 191 13.07 -4.90 1.18
CA ARG A 191 13.08 -6.29 0.68
C ARG A 191 13.83 -7.22 1.63
N GLU A 192 14.96 -6.75 2.19
CA GLU A 192 15.74 -7.51 3.16
C GLU A 192 14.97 -7.72 4.47
N ALA A 193 14.37 -6.65 5.02
CA ALA A 193 13.51 -6.74 6.21
C ALA A 193 12.35 -7.73 6.02
N ASN A 194 11.64 -7.64 4.90
CA ASN A 194 10.51 -8.52 4.58
C ASN A 194 10.96 -9.98 4.41
N SER A 195 12.15 -10.21 3.84
CA SER A 195 12.71 -11.55 3.67
C SER A 195 13.10 -12.18 5.00
N GLN A 196 13.74 -11.42 5.89
CA GLN A 196 14.06 -11.89 7.24
C GLN A 196 12.81 -12.12 8.09
N TRP A 197 11.83 -11.23 7.98
CA TRP A 197 10.54 -11.40 8.66
C TRP A 197 9.85 -12.69 8.21
N LEU A 198 9.79 -12.95 6.90
CA LEU A 198 9.21 -14.18 6.36
C LEU A 198 9.95 -15.44 6.84
N ALA A 199 11.29 -15.38 6.93
CA ALA A 199 12.09 -16.49 7.46
C ALA A 199 11.80 -16.77 8.95
N LYS A 200 11.46 -15.75 9.73
CA LYS A 200 11.07 -15.86 11.14
C LYS A 200 9.63 -16.37 11.33
N HIS A 201 8.77 -16.18 10.34
CA HIS A 201 7.33 -16.45 10.39
C HIS A 201 6.90 -17.50 9.36
N PRO A 202 7.23 -18.80 9.57
CA PRO A 202 7.00 -19.89 8.61
C PRO A 202 5.52 -20.18 8.34
N GLU A 203 4.60 -19.66 9.15
CA GLU A 203 3.16 -19.68 8.93
C GLU A 203 2.72 -18.76 7.79
N TRP A 204 3.57 -17.79 7.42
CA TRP A 204 3.36 -16.90 6.27
C TRP A 204 4.14 -17.41 5.05
N ARG A 205 3.67 -17.02 3.86
CA ARG A 205 4.34 -17.32 2.60
C ARG A 205 4.25 -16.15 1.65
N LEU A 206 5.30 -15.95 0.86
CA LEU A 206 5.28 -15.02 -0.26
C LEU A 206 4.34 -15.55 -1.35
N LEU A 207 3.32 -14.76 -1.71
CA LEU A 207 2.42 -15.10 -2.82
C LEU A 207 2.95 -14.57 -4.15
N PHE A 208 3.41 -13.31 -4.13
CA PHE A 208 3.88 -12.58 -5.30
C PHE A 208 5.00 -11.62 -4.91
N ASP A 209 5.94 -11.43 -5.81
CA ASP A 209 6.95 -10.37 -5.80
C ASP A 209 6.76 -9.57 -7.09
N LEU A 210 6.23 -8.35 -7.00
CA LEU A 210 5.69 -7.60 -8.14
C LEU A 210 6.52 -6.34 -8.39
N CYS A 211 7.03 -6.21 -9.61
CA CYS A 211 7.68 -5.00 -10.06
C CYS A 211 6.64 -3.91 -10.37
N ALA A 212 6.81 -2.73 -9.79
CA ALA A 212 6.10 -1.53 -10.21
C ALA A 212 7.00 -0.73 -11.16
N PRO A 213 6.57 -0.42 -12.39
CA PRO A 213 7.36 0.44 -13.27
C PRO A 213 7.54 1.82 -12.62
N LEU A 214 8.76 2.36 -12.67
CA LEU A 214 9.03 3.71 -12.17
C LEU A 214 8.15 4.74 -12.91
N PRO A 215 7.73 5.83 -12.24
CA PRO A 215 7.00 6.90 -12.89
C PRO A 215 7.78 7.46 -14.10
N LEU A 216 7.07 7.66 -15.22
CA LEU A 216 7.63 8.33 -16.40
C LEU A 216 8.21 9.69 -16.00
N GLY A 217 9.50 9.91 -16.26
CA GLY A 217 10.21 11.16 -15.95
C GLY A 217 11.15 11.13 -14.74
N MET A 218 11.21 10.03 -13.99
CA MET A 218 12.34 9.80 -13.08
C MET A 218 13.55 9.21 -13.85
N PRO A 219 14.80 9.50 -13.43
CA PRO A 219 15.98 8.82 -13.98
C PRO A 219 15.79 7.30 -13.91
N GLY A 220 15.80 6.59 -15.05
CA GLY A 220 15.53 5.15 -15.13
C GLY A 220 14.11 4.75 -15.57
N GLY A 221 13.20 5.71 -15.80
CA GLY A 221 11.82 5.46 -16.25
C GLY A 221 11.65 4.95 -17.69
N GLU A 222 12.74 4.71 -18.44
CA GLU A 222 12.70 4.09 -19.77
C GLU A 222 13.00 2.57 -19.74
N THR A 223 13.45 2.05 -18.60
CA THR A 223 13.82 0.64 -18.46
C THR A 223 12.75 -0.12 -17.69
N ALA A 224 12.07 -1.05 -18.38
CA ALA A 224 11.30 -2.09 -17.72
C ALA A 224 12.22 -2.83 -16.75
N PHE A 225 11.96 -2.68 -15.44
CA PHE A 225 12.65 -3.45 -14.43
C PHE A 225 12.22 -4.90 -14.58
N LYS A 226 13.19 -5.78 -14.89
CA LYS A 226 13.01 -7.21 -14.65
C LYS A 226 13.29 -7.45 -13.18
N CYS A 227 12.21 -7.61 -12.43
CA CYS A 227 12.13 -8.66 -11.44
C CYS A 227 12.21 -10.02 -12.20
#